data_AF-A0A7T0HSB1-F1
#
_entry.id   AF-A0A7T0HSB1-F1
#
_cell.length_a   1.000
_cell.length_b   1.000
_cell.length_c   1.000
_cell.angle_alpha   90.00
_cell.angle_beta   90.00
_cell.angle_gamma   90.00
#
_symmetry.space_group_name_H-M   'P 1'
#
loop_
_entity.id
_entity.type
_entity.pdbx_description
1 polymer ?
#
loop_
_entity_poly.entity_id
_entity_poly.type
_entity_poly.pdbx_seq_one_letter_code
_entity_poly.pdbx_strand_id
1 'polypeptide(L)'
;MNKILGKSIAKILYNLLKQHFDDVESIAKIKETQDFKLIIALDRMYKCTEGEGSVDYDLVVGAYKEINECVNKLNKENHELISHVLKIYDVKIDDDLLISGTLYNHEKKISIKLSPLWSSKYRNYISALDDIICDFRLALLNYENADSQDVFFDNQHIIQKENIKFKKINIKKKSIYIDTNAIQILANDLSLTKKTNFSFVYSSYVIEDALNSNPIFFSSFCSDLLSLTNGDMVGYMNEGLCYVTENIEHTTARAKKYFELTKLCESTIAADFIKHFHAYPELRKGRELSNTISSDVIGFFKGNTKENVSGFNYVKHQFSNTSISEFIESGSIGFVQDYRTVIEELSSLFDFVNFETEHIKLSNIKKIASSYRDKAHLEHAYICDYFVTEDTRLKNRAKIIYEILGVKTHVIGINELKKNLK
;
A
#
# COMPACT_ATOMS: atom_id res chain seq x y z
N MET A 1 0.54 -14.05 33.08
CA MET A 1 -0.80 -14.48 32.64
C MET A 1 -1.63 -13.31 32.13
N ASN A 2 -1.71 -12.20 32.89
CA ASN A 2 -2.46 -10.99 32.50
C ASN A 2 -2.07 -10.44 31.11
N LYS A 3 -0.77 -10.21 30.87
CA LYS A 3 -0.23 -9.77 29.56
C LYS A 3 -0.61 -10.68 28.37
N ILE A 4 -0.59 -12.01 28.55
CA ILE A 4 -0.96 -12.97 27.48
C ILE A 4 -2.46 -12.90 27.17
N LEU A 5 -3.29 -12.80 28.22
CA LEU A 5 -4.74 -12.61 28.06
C LEU A 5 -5.03 -11.29 27.33
N GLY A 6 -4.39 -10.20 27.72
CA GLY A 6 -4.52 -8.89 27.08
C GLY A 6 -4.16 -8.92 25.60
N LYS A 7 -3.00 -9.49 25.25
CA LYS A 7 -2.56 -9.64 23.84
C LYS A 7 -3.53 -10.51 23.03
N SER A 8 -4.07 -11.55 23.63
CA SER A 8 -5.04 -12.45 22.98
C SER A 8 -6.36 -11.74 22.70
N ILE A 9 -6.89 -10.99 23.67
CA ILE A 9 -8.10 -10.16 23.50
C ILE A 9 -7.89 -9.14 22.40
N ALA A 10 -6.78 -8.39 22.44
CA ALA A 10 -6.43 -7.39 21.45
C ALA A 10 -6.40 -7.99 20.03
N LYS A 11 -5.73 -9.13 19.86
CA LYS A 11 -5.59 -9.78 18.56
C LYS A 11 -6.92 -10.28 17.98
N ILE A 12 -7.77 -10.90 18.80
CA ILE A 12 -9.10 -11.36 18.36
C ILE A 12 -9.97 -10.15 17.98
N LEU A 13 -9.99 -9.11 18.82
CA LEU A 13 -10.80 -7.91 18.56
C LEU A 13 -10.30 -7.17 17.32
N TYR A 14 -8.99 -6.98 17.19
CA TYR A 14 -8.36 -6.35 16.02
C TYR A 14 -8.78 -7.07 14.73
N ASN A 15 -8.71 -8.40 14.69
CA ASN A 15 -9.11 -9.17 13.51
C ASN A 15 -10.59 -8.97 13.15
N LEU A 16 -11.49 -8.97 14.13
CA LEU A 16 -12.91 -8.69 13.91
C LEU A 16 -13.15 -7.27 13.37
N LEU A 17 -12.49 -6.26 13.98
CA LEU A 17 -12.62 -4.88 13.55
C LEU A 17 -12.05 -4.66 12.15
N LYS A 18 -10.90 -5.27 11.85
CA LYS A 18 -10.23 -5.16 10.55
C LYS A 18 -11.08 -5.76 9.41
N GLN A 19 -11.82 -6.85 9.66
CA GLN A 19 -12.75 -7.43 8.69
C GLN A 19 -13.86 -6.46 8.26
N HIS A 20 -14.25 -5.54 9.14
CA HIS A 20 -15.33 -4.57 8.92
C HIS A 20 -14.84 -3.11 8.87
N PHE A 21 -13.55 -2.87 8.66
CA PHE A 21 -12.94 -1.55 8.78
C PHE A 21 -13.54 -0.47 7.84
N ASP A 22 -14.00 -0.87 6.65
CA ASP A 22 -14.68 0.01 5.69
C ASP A 22 -16.20 0.10 5.92
N ASP A 23 -16.76 -0.72 6.81
CA ASP A 23 -18.20 -0.88 7.03
C ASP A 23 -18.56 -0.71 8.52
N VAL A 24 -18.79 0.54 8.91
CA VAL A 24 -19.09 0.90 10.31
C VAL A 24 -20.38 0.26 10.80
N GLU A 25 -21.37 0.07 9.92
CA GLU A 25 -22.61 -0.64 10.26
C GLU A 25 -22.31 -2.10 10.67
N SER A 26 -21.41 -2.77 9.96
CA SER A 26 -20.99 -4.13 10.31
C SER A 26 -20.10 -4.19 11.55
N ILE A 27 -19.34 -3.13 11.88
CA ILE A 27 -18.60 -3.04 13.15
C ILE A 27 -19.56 -3.12 14.34
N ALA A 28 -20.75 -2.51 14.26
CA ALA A 28 -21.75 -2.62 15.34
C ALA A 28 -22.22 -4.07 15.54
N LYS A 29 -22.31 -4.84 14.45
CA LYS A 29 -22.80 -6.23 14.44
C LYS A 29 -21.78 -7.25 14.92
N ILE A 30 -20.50 -6.89 15.12
CA ILE A 30 -19.50 -7.83 15.65
C ILE A 30 -19.90 -8.38 17.02
N LYS A 31 -20.70 -7.61 17.79
CA LYS A 31 -21.22 -7.98 19.11
C LYS A 31 -22.04 -9.28 19.08
N GLU A 32 -22.59 -9.65 17.92
CA GLU A 32 -23.40 -10.85 17.72
C GLU A 32 -22.55 -12.12 17.49
N THR A 33 -21.28 -11.95 17.12
CA THR A 33 -20.36 -13.04 16.77
C THR A 33 -19.95 -13.89 17.99
N GLN A 34 -19.56 -15.15 17.73
CA GLN A 34 -19.00 -16.01 18.77
C GLN A 34 -17.65 -15.50 19.30
N ASP A 35 -16.82 -14.94 18.42
CA ASP A 35 -15.52 -14.38 18.77
C ASP A 35 -15.64 -13.19 19.73
N PHE A 36 -16.65 -12.32 19.52
CA PHE A 36 -16.89 -11.21 20.45
C PHE A 36 -17.41 -11.69 21.81
N LYS A 37 -18.25 -12.73 21.84
CA LYS A 37 -18.68 -13.36 23.11
C LYS A 37 -17.49 -13.96 23.86
N LEU A 38 -16.53 -14.57 23.14
CA LEU A 38 -15.28 -15.04 23.70
C LEU A 38 -14.45 -13.88 24.28
N ILE A 39 -14.33 -12.76 23.54
CA ILE A 39 -13.65 -11.55 24.03
C ILE A 39 -14.26 -11.07 25.36
N ILE A 40 -15.59 -11.02 25.48
CA ILE A 40 -16.25 -10.62 26.74
C ILE A 40 -15.86 -11.56 27.89
N ALA A 41 -15.83 -12.87 27.65
CA ALA A 41 -15.45 -13.84 28.66
C ALA A 41 -13.97 -13.68 29.08
N LEU A 42 -13.08 -13.52 28.11
CA LEU A 42 -11.65 -13.29 28.34
C LEU A 42 -11.39 -11.94 29.05
N ASP A 43 -12.11 -10.89 28.70
CA ASP A 43 -12.00 -9.55 29.31
C ASP A 43 -12.38 -9.57 30.79
N ARG A 44 -13.41 -10.34 31.16
CA ARG A 44 -13.74 -10.58 32.58
C ARG A 44 -12.60 -11.26 33.32
N MET A 45 -11.95 -12.25 32.69
CA MET A 45 -10.79 -12.92 33.29
C MET A 45 -9.59 -11.98 33.41
N TYR A 46 -9.30 -11.21 32.36
CA TYR A 46 -8.22 -10.22 32.30
C TYR A 46 -8.35 -9.21 33.45
N LYS A 47 -9.54 -8.62 33.64
CA LYS A 47 -9.82 -7.65 34.72
C LYS A 47 -9.67 -8.23 36.13
N CYS A 48 -9.84 -9.53 36.30
CA CYS A 48 -9.70 -10.21 37.59
C CYS A 48 -8.30 -10.82 37.82
N THR A 49 -7.40 -10.73 36.85
CA THR A 49 -6.07 -11.32 36.93
C THR A 49 -5.05 -10.25 37.30
N GLU A 50 -4.34 -10.45 38.41
CA GLU A 50 -3.22 -9.56 38.78
C GLU A 50 -2.03 -9.74 37.83
N GLY A 51 -1.32 -8.63 37.57
CA GLY A 51 -0.09 -8.61 36.78
C GLY A 51 0.00 -7.39 35.88
N GLU A 52 1.12 -7.26 35.17
CA GLU A 52 1.34 -6.18 34.21
C GLU A 52 0.24 -6.13 33.14
N GLY A 53 -0.24 -4.91 32.89
CA GLY A 53 -1.19 -4.63 31.81
C GLY A 53 -0.60 -4.89 30.43
N SER A 54 -1.47 -4.89 29.42
CA SER A 54 -1.10 -5.16 28.04
C SER A 54 -1.31 -3.90 27.20
N VAL A 55 -0.22 -3.34 26.67
CA VAL A 55 -0.29 -2.19 25.73
C VAL A 55 -1.19 -2.51 24.54
N ASP A 56 -1.09 -3.72 23.97
CA ASP A 56 -1.96 -4.18 22.87
C ASP A 56 -3.45 -4.09 23.24
N TYR A 57 -3.81 -4.45 24.48
CA TYR A 57 -5.18 -4.38 24.98
C TYR A 57 -5.61 -2.92 25.08
N ASP A 58 -4.79 -2.07 25.69
CA ASP A 58 -5.10 -0.67 25.89
C ASP A 58 -5.29 0.06 24.56
N LEU A 59 -4.48 -0.24 23.55
CA LEU A 59 -4.59 0.34 22.21
C LEU A 59 -5.86 -0.13 21.47
N VAL A 60 -6.08 -1.44 21.34
CA VAL A 60 -7.17 -1.96 20.51
C VAL A 60 -8.53 -1.86 21.22
N VAL A 61 -8.60 -2.26 22.49
CA VAL A 61 -9.83 -2.16 23.27
C VAL A 61 -10.14 -0.70 23.60
N GLY A 62 -9.12 0.12 23.84
CA GLY A 62 -9.28 1.57 24.00
C GLY A 62 -9.90 2.21 22.76
N ALA A 63 -9.34 1.98 21.57
CA ALA A 63 -9.89 2.48 20.32
C ALA A 63 -11.35 2.06 20.10
N TYR A 64 -11.70 0.80 20.40
CA TYR A 64 -13.08 0.33 20.29
C TYR A 64 -14.03 0.98 21.31
N LYS A 65 -13.57 1.22 22.54
CA LYS A 65 -14.39 1.95 23.53
C LYS A 65 -14.59 3.40 23.11
N GLU A 66 -13.51 4.06 22.68
CA GLU A 66 -13.52 5.47 22.29
C GLU A 66 -14.48 5.75 21.13
N ILE A 67 -14.48 4.92 20.07
CA ILE A 67 -15.47 5.09 18.99
C ILE A 67 -16.91 4.97 19.50
N ASN A 68 -17.20 4.03 20.39
CA ASN A 68 -18.55 3.88 20.96
C ASN A 68 -18.94 5.09 21.82
N GLU A 69 -18.01 5.61 22.63
CA GLU A 69 -18.24 6.79 23.48
C GLU A 69 -18.44 8.06 22.66
N CYS A 70 -17.58 8.32 21.67
CA CYS A 70 -17.68 9.47 20.77
C CYS A 70 -18.97 9.42 19.94
N VAL A 71 -19.33 8.25 19.40
CA VAL A 71 -20.59 8.07 18.67
C VAL A 71 -21.81 8.28 19.57
N ASN A 72 -21.83 7.71 20.78
CA ASN A 72 -22.92 7.91 21.73
C ASN A 72 -23.10 9.40 22.07
N LYS A 73 -22.00 10.12 22.29
CA LYS A 73 -22.01 11.56 22.54
C LYS A 73 -22.56 12.33 21.34
N LEU A 74 -22.06 12.07 20.13
CA LEU A 74 -22.52 12.72 18.91
C LEU A 74 -24.01 12.48 18.67
N ASN A 75 -24.50 11.26 18.92
CA ASN A 75 -25.90 10.91 18.77
C ASN A 75 -26.79 11.65 19.77
N LYS A 76 -26.36 11.77 21.04
CA LYS A 76 -27.08 12.54 22.05
C LYS A 76 -27.19 14.02 21.67
N GLU A 77 -26.10 14.62 21.19
CA GLU A 77 -26.08 16.01 20.74
C GLU A 77 -26.97 16.25 19.50
N ASN A 78 -27.19 15.20 18.70
CA ASN A 78 -27.98 15.24 17.47
C ASN A 78 -29.30 14.43 17.54
N HIS A 79 -29.83 14.22 18.75
CA HIS A 79 -30.99 13.35 18.98
C HIS A 79 -32.22 13.71 18.12
N GLU A 80 -32.49 15.00 17.92
CA GLU A 80 -33.62 15.46 17.09
C GLU A 80 -33.48 15.01 15.62
N LEU A 81 -32.27 15.12 15.07
CA LEU A 81 -31.97 14.70 13.70
C LEU A 81 -32.14 13.18 13.56
N ILE A 82 -31.55 12.41 14.49
CA ILE A 82 -31.63 10.95 14.48
C ILE A 82 -33.08 10.49 14.58
N SER A 83 -33.83 11.05 15.53
CA SER A 83 -35.26 10.76 15.70
C SER A 83 -36.06 11.08 14.44
N HIS A 84 -35.75 12.18 13.78
CA HIS A 84 -36.39 12.56 12.52
C HIS A 84 -36.11 11.56 11.40
N VAL A 85 -34.85 11.16 11.22
CA VAL A 85 -34.45 10.18 10.19
C VAL A 85 -35.08 8.81 10.47
N LEU A 86 -34.99 8.31 11.70
CA LEU A 86 -35.59 7.01 12.07
C LEU A 86 -37.11 6.99 11.82
N LYS A 87 -37.80 8.11 12.07
CA LYS A 87 -39.23 8.26 11.78
C LYS A 87 -39.54 8.28 10.27
N ILE A 88 -38.71 8.89 9.43
CA ILE A 88 -38.90 8.89 7.97
C ILE A 88 -38.88 7.47 7.41
N TYR A 89 -38.04 6.60 7.99
CA TYR A 89 -37.84 5.24 7.51
C TYR A 89 -38.61 4.17 8.30
N ASP A 90 -39.39 4.56 9.32
CA ASP A 90 -40.14 3.67 10.21
C ASP A 90 -39.27 2.57 10.85
N VAL A 91 -38.09 2.96 11.34
CA VAL A 91 -37.09 2.05 11.91
C VAL A 91 -36.99 2.26 13.43
N LYS A 92 -36.92 1.16 14.18
CA LYS A 92 -36.62 1.14 15.61
C LYS A 92 -35.29 0.44 15.85
N ILE A 93 -34.25 1.24 16.08
CA ILE A 93 -32.90 0.79 16.44
C ILE A 93 -32.46 1.60 17.64
N ASP A 94 -31.89 0.94 18.64
CA ASP A 94 -31.41 1.57 19.88
C ASP A 94 -29.88 1.48 20.05
N ASP A 95 -29.15 0.77 19.16
CA ASP A 95 -27.68 0.74 19.18
C ASP A 95 -27.11 1.95 18.44
N ASP A 96 -26.46 2.85 19.19
CA ASP A 96 -25.90 4.10 18.67
C ASP A 96 -24.91 3.91 17.52
N LEU A 97 -24.04 2.91 17.61
CA LEU A 97 -23.02 2.64 16.60
C LEU A 97 -23.67 2.08 15.33
N LEU A 98 -24.70 1.25 15.47
CA LEU A 98 -25.48 0.75 14.34
C LEU A 98 -26.22 1.89 13.64
N ILE A 99 -26.86 2.79 14.39
CA ILE A 99 -27.52 3.98 13.83
C ILE A 99 -26.51 4.81 13.04
N SER A 100 -25.41 5.21 13.66
CA SER A 100 -24.37 6.02 13.03
C SER A 100 -23.77 5.33 11.81
N GLY A 101 -23.50 4.03 11.90
CA GLY A 101 -23.00 3.23 10.77
C GLY A 101 -23.97 3.22 9.59
N THR A 102 -25.27 3.03 9.85
CA THR A 102 -26.31 3.11 8.80
C THR A 102 -26.40 4.52 8.20
N LEU A 103 -26.35 5.56 9.05
CA LEU A 103 -26.37 6.94 8.59
C LEU A 103 -25.16 7.26 7.71
N TYR A 104 -23.98 6.78 8.07
CA TYR A 104 -22.74 7.00 7.32
C TYR A 104 -22.73 6.22 6.00
N ASN A 105 -22.94 4.91 6.04
CA ASN A 105 -22.84 4.04 4.86
C ASN A 105 -23.89 4.33 3.78
N HIS A 106 -25.05 4.88 4.14
CA HIS A 106 -26.16 5.14 3.22
C HIS A 106 -26.45 6.63 3.03
N GLU A 107 -25.45 7.50 3.22
CA GLU A 107 -25.55 8.97 3.17
C GLU A 107 -26.41 9.49 2.01
N LYS A 108 -26.13 9.03 0.79
CA LYS A 108 -26.85 9.47 -0.42
C LYS A 108 -28.33 9.08 -0.38
N LYS A 109 -28.65 7.87 0.07
CA LYS A 109 -30.04 7.39 0.12
C LYS A 109 -30.86 8.15 1.17
N ILE A 110 -30.23 8.53 2.28
CA ILE A 110 -30.84 9.28 3.37
C ILE A 110 -31.04 10.74 2.94
N SER A 111 -30.00 11.38 2.41
CA SER A 111 -30.01 12.78 1.99
C SER A 111 -31.13 13.12 1.01
N ILE A 112 -31.49 12.20 0.10
CA ILE A 112 -32.55 12.42 -0.90
C ILE A 112 -33.95 12.60 -0.26
N LYS A 113 -34.20 12.02 0.92
CA LYS A 113 -35.50 12.13 1.60
C LYS A 113 -35.58 13.28 2.61
N LEU A 114 -34.49 14.01 2.83
CA LEU A 114 -34.44 15.09 3.81
C LEU A 114 -34.84 16.43 3.18
N SER A 115 -35.59 17.23 3.94
CA SER A 115 -35.85 18.62 3.57
C SER A 115 -34.58 19.47 3.73
N PRO A 116 -34.47 20.66 3.09
CA PRO A 116 -33.24 21.45 3.09
C PRO A 116 -32.65 21.74 4.48
N LEU A 117 -33.51 22.01 5.47
CA LEU A 117 -33.09 22.23 6.87
C LEU A 117 -32.41 20.98 7.46
N TRP A 118 -33.05 19.81 7.31
CA TRP A 118 -32.52 18.55 7.83
C TRP A 118 -31.32 18.07 7.05
N SER A 119 -31.26 18.31 5.74
CA SER A 119 -30.09 18.00 4.91
C SER A 119 -28.84 18.77 5.37
N SER A 120 -28.99 20.03 5.81
CA SER A 120 -27.86 20.79 6.37
C SER A 120 -27.39 20.21 7.71
N LYS A 121 -28.32 19.91 8.63
CA LYS A 121 -27.98 19.27 9.92
C LYS A 121 -27.32 17.90 9.71
N TYR A 122 -27.85 17.13 8.77
CA TYR A 122 -27.33 15.81 8.44
C TYR A 122 -25.92 15.86 7.87
N ARG A 123 -25.62 16.81 6.97
CA ARG A 123 -24.26 17.00 6.46
C ARG A 123 -23.26 17.30 7.58
N ASN A 124 -23.63 18.16 8.53
CA ASN A 124 -22.76 18.48 9.67
C ASN A 124 -22.54 17.26 10.56
N TYR A 125 -23.59 16.48 10.82
CA TYR A 125 -23.49 15.22 11.55
C TYR A 125 -22.56 14.22 10.86
N ILE A 126 -22.71 14.03 9.54
CA ILE A 126 -21.87 13.12 8.76
C ILE A 126 -20.42 13.57 8.76
N SER A 127 -20.15 14.89 8.68
CA SER A 127 -18.79 15.42 8.79
C SER A 127 -18.16 15.09 10.14
N ALA A 128 -18.87 15.35 11.24
CA ALA A 128 -18.36 15.05 12.58
C ALA A 128 -18.20 13.53 12.82
N LEU A 129 -19.08 12.73 12.25
CA LEU A 129 -18.99 11.27 12.30
C LEU A 129 -17.80 10.74 11.47
N ASP A 130 -17.50 11.36 10.32
CA ASP A 130 -16.34 11.03 9.50
C ASP A 130 -15.03 11.22 10.28
N ASP A 131 -14.92 12.31 11.05
CA ASP A 131 -13.77 12.56 11.92
C ASP A 131 -13.60 11.45 12.97
N ILE A 132 -14.68 11.07 13.67
CA ILE A 132 -14.66 9.98 14.67
C ILE A 132 -14.25 8.64 14.03
N ILE A 133 -14.82 8.31 12.86
CA ILE A 133 -14.49 7.08 12.14
C ILE A 133 -13.03 7.11 11.67
N CYS A 134 -12.55 8.27 11.23
CA CYS A 134 -11.18 8.48 10.82
C CYS A 134 -10.21 8.22 11.97
N ASP A 135 -10.44 8.81 13.15
CA ASP A 135 -9.59 8.63 14.33
C ASP A 135 -9.53 7.16 14.76
N PHE A 136 -10.68 6.47 14.79
CA PHE A 136 -10.75 5.05 15.06
C PHE A 136 -9.93 4.21 14.07
N ARG A 137 -10.06 4.50 12.78
CA ARG A 137 -9.30 3.83 11.71
C ARG A 137 -7.80 4.05 11.87
N LEU A 138 -7.38 5.29 12.14
CA LEU A 138 -5.98 5.63 12.38
C LEU A 138 -5.42 4.89 13.61
N ALA A 139 -6.19 4.80 14.69
CA ALA A 139 -5.78 4.06 15.89
C ALA A 139 -5.52 2.57 15.58
N LEU A 140 -6.40 1.91 14.83
CA LEU A 140 -6.21 0.52 14.41
C LEU A 140 -4.99 0.33 13.50
N LEU A 141 -4.76 1.25 12.55
CA LEU A 141 -3.60 1.21 11.66
C LEU A 141 -2.29 1.51 12.39
N ASN A 142 -2.32 2.33 13.43
CA ASN A 142 -1.16 2.57 14.29
C ASN A 142 -0.79 1.32 15.07
N TYR A 143 -1.78 0.62 15.63
CA TYR A 143 -1.57 -0.68 16.27
C TYR A 143 -1.02 -1.72 15.28
N GLU A 144 -1.59 -1.83 14.08
CA GLU A 144 -1.13 -2.77 13.04
C GLU A 144 0.34 -2.53 12.67
N ASN A 145 0.74 -1.25 12.53
CA ASN A 145 2.15 -0.91 12.26
C ASN A 145 3.07 -1.29 13.42
N ALA A 146 2.67 -0.99 14.66
CA ALA A 146 3.48 -1.30 15.83
C ALA A 146 3.65 -2.82 16.00
N ASP A 147 2.57 -3.60 15.91
CA ASP A 147 2.63 -5.07 15.98
C ASP A 147 3.48 -5.64 14.82
N SER A 148 3.34 -5.10 13.61
CA SER A 148 4.15 -5.54 12.47
C SER A 148 5.64 -5.26 12.65
N GLN A 149 6.00 -4.11 13.25
CA GLN A 149 7.38 -3.76 13.56
C GLN A 149 7.95 -4.66 14.67
N ASP A 150 7.20 -4.91 15.74
CA ASP A 150 7.59 -5.83 16.81
C ASP A 150 7.88 -7.22 16.24
N VAL A 151 6.96 -7.76 15.43
CA VAL A 151 7.13 -9.06 14.78
C VAL A 151 8.33 -9.06 13.83
N PHE A 152 8.58 -7.97 13.10
CA PHE A 152 9.77 -7.85 12.25
C PHE A 152 11.06 -7.92 13.07
N PHE A 153 11.16 -7.16 14.17
CA PHE A 153 12.36 -7.14 15.01
C PHE A 153 12.59 -8.46 15.75
N ASP A 154 11.54 -9.17 16.15
CA ASP A 154 11.64 -10.52 16.71
C ASP A 154 12.25 -11.51 15.69
N ASN A 155 11.96 -11.31 14.40
CA ASN A 155 12.39 -12.16 13.31
C ASN A 155 13.63 -11.65 12.55
N GLN A 156 14.24 -10.54 12.97
CA GLN A 156 15.38 -9.92 12.26
C GLN A 156 16.60 -10.84 12.14
N HIS A 157 16.75 -11.80 13.06
CA HIS A 157 17.83 -12.79 13.07
C HIS A 157 17.85 -13.66 11.79
N ILE A 158 16.72 -13.75 11.08
CA ILE A 158 16.60 -14.44 9.79
C ILE A 158 17.48 -13.76 8.72
N ILE A 159 17.67 -12.44 8.80
CA ILE A 159 18.38 -11.62 7.80
C ILE A 159 19.91 -11.70 7.96
N GLN A 160 20.41 -12.03 9.16
CA GLN A 160 21.83 -11.92 9.52
C GLN A 160 22.77 -13.00 8.91
N LYS A 161 22.25 -13.90 8.07
CA LYS A 161 23.06 -14.95 7.42
C LYS A 161 23.23 -14.66 5.94
N GLU A 162 24.48 -14.44 5.51
CA GLU A 162 24.83 -14.25 4.10
C GLU A 162 24.30 -15.43 3.27
N ASN A 163 23.39 -15.13 2.33
CA ASN A 163 22.70 -16.14 1.53
C ASN A 163 22.50 -15.70 0.06
N ILE A 164 23.29 -14.73 -0.39
CA ILE A 164 23.33 -14.28 -1.78
C ILE A 164 24.56 -14.91 -2.44
N LYS A 165 24.35 -15.65 -3.53
CA LYS A 165 25.41 -16.35 -4.28
C LYS A 165 25.55 -15.81 -5.70
N PHE A 166 25.38 -14.50 -5.85
CA PHE A 166 25.51 -13.81 -7.13
C PHE A 166 26.92 -13.96 -7.70
N LYS A 167 26.98 -14.24 -9.01
CA LYS A 167 28.18 -14.16 -9.81
C LYS A 167 28.01 -13.03 -10.81
N LYS A 168 28.91 -12.05 -10.79
CA LYS A 168 28.88 -10.92 -11.74
C LYS A 168 29.04 -11.43 -13.17
N ILE A 169 28.22 -10.94 -14.09
CA ILE A 169 28.28 -11.24 -15.53
C ILE A 169 28.38 -9.95 -16.32
N ASN A 170 28.71 -10.07 -17.61
CA ASN A 170 28.73 -8.93 -18.53
C ASN A 170 27.79 -9.19 -19.70
N ILE A 171 26.82 -8.30 -19.90
CA ILE A 171 25.85 -8.37 -20.99
C ILE A 171 26.33 -7.45 -22.11
N LYS A 172 26.77 -8.05 -23.22
CA LYS A 172 27.22 -7.32 -24.43
C LYS A 172 26.07 -6.94 -25.36
N LYS A 173 24.90 -7.54 -25.16
CA LYS A 173 23.69 -7.37 -25.96
C LYS A 173 22.83 -6.26 -25.37
N LYS A 174 21.78 -5.85 -26.08
CA LYS A 174 20.76 -5.01 -25.46
C LYS A 174 20.01 -5.78 -24.37
N SER A 175 19.98 -5.22 -23.18
CA SER A 175 19.38 -5.80 -21.98
C SER A 175 17.89 -5.46 -21.87
N ILE A 176 17.07 -6.43 -21.51
CA ILE A 176 15.63 -6.28 -21.33
C ILE A 176 15.27 -6.78 -19.94
N TYR A 177 14.91 -5.87 -19.03
CA TYR A 177 14.31 -6.23 -17.76
C TYR A 177 12.84 -6.59 -17.95
N ILE A 178 12.44 -7.75 -17.42
CA ILE A 178 11.08 -8.26 -17.58
C ILE A 178 10.35 -8.25 -16.23
N ASP A 179 9.16 -7.67 -16.23
CA ASP A 179 8.19 -7.74 -15.13
C ASP A 179 7.50 -9.11 -15.06
N THR A 180 7.01 -9.49 -13.87
CA THR A 180 6.33 -10.76 -13.59
C THR A 180 5.19 -11.03 -14.58
N ASN A 181 4.39 -10.00 -14.90
CA ASN A 181 3.24 -10.12 -15.81
C ASN A 181 3.60 -10.42 -17.28
N ALA A 182 4.85 -10.21 -17.69
CA ALA A 182 5.27 -10.38 -19.06
C ALA A 182 5.91 -11.76 -19.33
N ILE A 183 6.37 -12.46 -18.29
CA ILE A 183 7.17 -13.69 -18.44
C ILE A 183 6.41 -14.80 -19.17
N GLN A 184 5.24 -15.19 -18.68
CA GLN A 184 4.48 -16.31 -19.26
C GLN A 184 4.06 -16.03 -20.71
N ILE A 185 3.73 -14.77 -21.03
CA ILE A 185 3.35 -14.37 -22.39
C ILE A 185 4.55 -14.46 -23.33
N LEU A 186 5.72 -14.02 -22.88
CA LEU A 186 6.95 -14.03 -23.67
C LEU A 186 7.54 -15.44 -23.81
N ALA A 187 7.47 -16.27 -22.76
CA ALA A 187 7.97 -17.65 -22.77
C ALA A 187 7.18 -18.55 -23.73
N ASN A 188 5.85 -18.38 -23.79
CA ASN A 188 5.00 -19.07 -24.76
C ASN A 188 5.30 -18.65 -26.21
N ASP A 189 5.82 -17.44 -26.42
CA ASP A 189 6.24 -16.94 -27.72
C ASP A 189 7.72 -17.32 -27.99
N LEU A 190 7.98 -18.63 -28.07
CA LEU A 190 9.30 -19.27 -28.32
C LEU A 190 10.04 -18.73 -29.56
N SER A 191 9.44 -17.83 -30.35
CA SER A 191 10.08 -17.11 -31.45
C SER A 191 11.07 -16.02 -30.98
N LEU A 192 10.99 -15.58 -29.72
CA LEU A 192 11.82 -14.49 -29.18
C LEU A 192 13.22 -14.94 -28.75
N THR A 193 13.39 -16.18 -28.31
CA THR A 193 14.67 -16.74 -27.81
C THR A 193 15.73 -16.93 -28.91
N LYS A 194 15.36 -16.85 -30.19
CA LYS A 194 16.28 -17.01 -31.33
C LYS A 194 16.92 -15.72 -31.83
N LYS A 195 16.68 -14.56 -31.20
CA LYS A 195 17.23 -13.28 -31.66
C LYS A 195 18.49 -12.88 -30.90
N THR A 196 19.62 -12.89 -31.60
CA THR A 196 20.98 -12.84 -31.06
C THR A 196 21.38 -11.52 -30.40
N ASN A 197 20.59 -10.45 -30.53
CA ASN A 197 20.99 -9.09 -30.13
C ASN A 197 20.45 -8.64 -28.77
N PHE A 198 19.62 -9.45 -28.12
CA PHE A 198 19.02 -9.13 -26.83
C PHE A 198 19.37 -10.17 -25.76
N SER A 199 19.40 -9.71 -24.51
CA SER A 199 19.53 -10.52 -23.30
C SER A 199 18.40 -10.13 -22.36
N PHE A 200 17.61 -11.12 -21.97
CA PHE A 200 16.53 -10.93 -21.01
C PHE A 200 17.06 -11.12 -19.59
N VAL A 201 16.68 -10.23 -18.68
CA VAL A 201 17.09 -10.24 -17.28
C VAL A 201 15.91 -10.01 -16.35
N TYR A 202 16.07 -10.40 -15.09
CA TYR A 202 15.08 -10.21 -14.03
C TYR A 202 15.76 -9.84 -12.70
N SER A 203 15.00 -9.48 -11.67
CA SER A 203 15.53 -9.32 -10.29
C SER A 203 14.97 -10.40 -9.37
N SER A 204 15.54 -10.54 -8.16
CA SER A 204 14.98 -11.46 -7.16
C SER A 204 13.51 -11.18 -6.83
N TYR A 205 13.04 -9.94 -6.98
CA TYR A 205 11.66 -9.53 -6.71
C TYR A 205 10.64 -10.18 -7.64
N VAL A 206 11.02 -10.56 -8.85
CA VAL A 206 10.17 -11.35 -9.77
C VAL A 206 9.84 -12.73 -9.19
N ILE A 207 10.78 -13.35 -8.45
CA ILE A 207 10.53 -14.61 -7.75
C ILE A 207 9.62 -14.38 -6.53
N GLU A 208 9.80 -13.27 -5.81
CA GLU A 208 8.93 -12.89 -4.68
C GLU A 208 7.48 -12.66 -5.12
N ASP A 209 7.28 -11.97 -6.25
CA ASP A 209 5.97 -11.83 -6.89
C ASP A 209 5.34 -13.17 -7.25
N ALA A 210 6.13 -14.09 -7.83
CA ALA A 210 5.65 -15.40 -8.18
C ALA A 210 5.26 -16.23 -6.95
N LEU A 211 5.99 -16.11 -5.84
CA LEU A 211 5.63 -16.74 -4.56
C LEU A 211 4.32 -16.17 -3.97
N ASN A 212 4.05 -14.89 -4.24
CA ASN A 212 2.80 -14.23 -3.87
C ASN A 212 1.61 -14.64 -4.75
N SER A 213 1.86 -15.31 -5.86
CA SER A 213 0.83 -15.82 -6.76
C SER A 213 0.33 -17.21 -6.32
N ASN A 214 -0.53 -17.84 -7.14
CA ASN A 214 -1.04 -19.16 -6.82
C ASN A 214 0.11 -20.21 -6.86
N PRO A 215 0.34 -20.98 -5.78
CA PRO A 215 1.48 -21.88 -5.65
C PRO A 215 1.51 -23.00 -6.70
N ILE A 216 0.38 -23.35 -7.30
CA ILE A 216 0.28 -24.37 -8.36
C ILE A 216 1.14 -23.98 -9.57
N PHE A 217 1.22 -22.69 -9.90
CA PHE A 217 1.92 -22.22 -11.11
C PHE A 217 3.39 -21.87 -10.88
N PHE A 218 3.88 -21.91 -9.63
CA PHE A 218 5.21 -21.42 -9.29
C PHE A 218 6.33 -22.19 -10.02
N SER A 219 6.23 -23.52 -10.10
CA SER A 219 7.24 -24.34 -10.78
C SER A 219 7.26 -24.07 -12.29
N SER A 220 6.08 -23.92 -12.91
CA SER A 220 5.97 -23.58 -14.33
C SER A 220 6.57 -22.21 -14.60
N PHE A 221 6.25 -21.23 -13.76
CA PHE A 221 6.78 -19.88 -13.86
C PHE A 221 8.31 -19.85 -13.77
N CYS A 222 8.92 -20.58 -12.83
CA CYS A 222 10.38 -20.64 -12.71
C CYS A 222 11.03 -21.25 -13.97
N SER A 223 10.40 -22.27 -14.57
CA SER A 223 10.85 -22.87 -15.83
C SER A 223 10.79 -21.86 -16.97
N ASP A 224 9.67 -21.15 -17.12
CA ASP A 224 9.48 -20.12 -18.14
C ASP A 224 10.51 -19.00 -18.00
N LEU A 225 10.70 -18.52 -16.76
CA LEU A 225 11.69 -17.49 -16.43
C LEU A 225 13.12 -17.92 -16.78
N LEU A 226 13.52 -19.13 -16.40
CA LEU A 226 14.84 -19.68 -16.76
C LEU A 226 15.00 -19.82 -18.27
N SER A 227 13.97 -20.29 -18.98
CA SER A 227 14.03 -20.47 -20.43
C SER A 227 14.26 -19.14 -21.17
N LEU A 228 13.72 -18.05 -20.62
CA LEU A 228 13.78 -16.73 -21.21
C LEU A 228 15.07 -15.98 -20.86
N THR A 229 15.51 -16.08 -19.61
CA THR A 229 16.60 -15.27 -19.05
C THR A 229 17.92 -16.03 -18.92
N ASN A 230 17.91 -17.36 -19.04
CA ASN A 230 19.05 -18.22 -18.74
C ASN A 230 19.62 -18.00 -17.32
N GLY A 231 18.80 -17.50 -16.38
CA GLY A 231 19.26 -17.15 -15.04
C GLY A 231 20.06 -15.85 -14.96
N ASP A 232 20.11 -15.05 -16.03
CA ASP A 232 20.70 -13.71 -16.02
C ASP A 232 19.78 -12.76 -15.26
N MET A 233 20.37 -11.97 -14.37
CA MET A 233 19.67 -11.12 -13.43
C MET A 233 20.30 -9.73 -13.36
N VAL A 234 19.55 -8.80 -12.79
CA VAL A 234 20.06 -7.57 -12.22
C VAL A 234 20.02 -7.70 -10.70
N GLY A 235 21.12 -7.34 -10.03
CA GLY A 235 21.22 -7.41 -8.57
C GLY A 235 22.28 -6.47 -8.01
N TYR A 236 22.10 -6.12 -6.74
CA TYR A 236 23.06 -5.29 -6.00
C TYR A 236 24.24 -6.13 -5.51
N MET A 237 25.45 -5.64 -5.79
CA MET A 237 26.71 -6.06 -5.16
C MET A 237 27.34 -4.85 -4.46
N ASN A 238 28.50 -5.03 -3.80
CA ASN A 238 29.18 -3.93 -3.08
C ASN A 238 29.48 -2.70 -3.95
N GLU A 239 29.64 -2.88 -5.26
CA GLU A 239 29.90 -1.81 -6.24
C GLU A 239 28.63 -1.12 -6.75
N GLY A 240 27.44 -1.53 -6.27
CA GLY A 240 26.14 -1.06 -6.73
C GLY A 240 25.40 -2.07 -7.62
N LEU A 241 24.43 -1.57 -8.36
CA LEU A 241 23.59 -2.39 -9.23
C LEU A 241 24.37 -2.90 -10.44
N CYS A 242 24.33 -4.20 -10.71
CA CYS A 242 25.02 -4.80 -11.84
C CYS A 242 24.31 -6.05 -12.36
N TYR A 243 24.79 -6.56 -13.50
CA TYR A 243 24.33 -7.83 -14.03
C TYR A 243 24.97 -8.99 -13.28
N VAL A 244 24.15 -9.94 -12.85
CA VAL A 244 24.57 -11.12 -12.07
C VAL A 244 23.86 -12.38 -12.58
N THR A 245 24.32 -13.54 -12.14
CA THR A 245 23.61 -14.81 -12.29
C THR A 245 23.61 -15.59 -10.97
N GLU A 246 22.55 -16.35 -10.74
CA GLU A 246 22.39 -17.24 -9.60
C GLU A 246 21.57 -18.47 -9.99
N ASN A 247 21.82 -19.61 -9.34
CA ASN A 247 20.88 -20.73 -9.44
C ASN A 247 19.52 -20.30 -8.86
N ILE A 248 18.46 -20.41 -9.66
CA ILE A 248 17.09 -20.03 -9.28
C ILE A 248 16.60 -20.71 -7.98
N GLU A 249 17.12 -21.90 -7.67
CA GLU A 249 16.79 -22.62 -6.44
C GLU A 249 17.30 -21.86 -5.20
N HIS A 250 18.46 -21.23 -5.28
CA HIS A 250 18.99 -20.37 -4.21
C HIS A 250 18.15 -19.10 -4.06
N THR A 251 17.80 -18.44 -5.17
CA THR A 251 16.91 -17.26 -5.18
C THR A 251 15.56 -17.61 -4.57
N THR A 252 14.97 -18.74 -4.97
CA THR A 252 13.69 -19.25 -4.47
C THR A 252 13.75 -19.57 -2.98
N ALA A 253 14.79 -20.26 -2.53
CA ALA A 253 14.96 -20.58 -1.11
C ALA A 253 15.10 -19.31 -0.27
N ARG A 254 15.83 -18.30 -0.78
CA ARG A 254 15.97 -17.00 -0.14
C ARG A 254 14.64 -16.24 -0.10
N ALA A 255 13.91 -16.17 -1.20
CA ALA A 255 12.61 -15.51 -1.26
C ALA A 255 11.59 -16.17 -0.32
N LYS A 256 11.55 -17.51 -0.25
CA LYS A 256 10.71 -18.25 0.71
C LYS A 256 11.11 -17.97 2.15
N LYS A 257 12.42 -17.90 2.44
CA LYS A 257 12.94 -17.59 3.79
C LYS A 257 12.49 -16.21 4.28
N TYR A 258 12.39 -15.22 3.39
CA TYR A 258 12.02 -13.84 3.72
C TYR A 258 10.54 -13.52 3.52
N PHE A 259 9.74 -14.47 3.00
CA PHE A 259 8.36 -14.24 2.60
C PHE A 259 7.49 -13.57 3.66
N GLU A 260 7.49 -14.09 4.89
CA GLU A 260 6.69 -13.52 5.98
C GLU A 260 7.17 -12.12 6.41
N LEU A 261 8.49 -11.87 6.39
CA LEU A 261 9.05 -10.55 6.67
C LEU A 261 8.66 -9.52 5.60
N THR A 262 8.70 -9.93 4.33
CA THR A 262 8.24 -9.10 3.22
C THR A 262 6.75 -8.78 3.37
N LYS A 263 5.92 -9.75 3.79
CA LYS A 263 4.48 -9.53 4.04
C LYS A 263 4.21 -8.52 5.15
N LEU A 264 4.99 -8.56 6.23
CA LEU A 264 4.88 -7.58 7.31
C LEU A 264 5.23 -6.18 6.81
N CYS A 265 6.34 -6.03 6.07
CA CYS A 265 6.73 -4.75 5.45
C CYS A 265 5.63 -4.20 4.53
N GLU A 266 5.11 -5.03 3.63
CA GLU A 266 4.00 -4.68 2.74
C GLU A 266 2.76 -4.18 3.48
N SER A 267 2.48 -4.76 4.65
CA SER A 267 1.31 -4.40 5.47
C SER A 267 1.50 -3.02 6.11
N THR A 268 2.72 -2.71 6.58
CA THR A 268 3.05 -1.37 7.12
C THR A 268 2.92 -0.28 6.08
N ILE A 269 3.36 -0.55 4.84
CA ILE A 269 3.26 0.40 3.72
C ILE A 269 1.80 0.66 3.36
N ALA A 270 0.97 -0.40 3.30
CA ALA A 270 -0.45 -0.25 3.02
C ALA A 270 -1.16 0.58 4.10
N ALA A 271 -0.81 0.36 5.37
CA ALA A 271 -1.34 1.14 6.48
C ALA A 271 -0.92 2.61 6.41
N ASP A 272 0.36 2.91 6.13
CA ASP A 272 0.84 4.28 5.97
C ASP A 272 0.17 4.99 4.79
N PHE A 273 -0.06 4.29 3.68
CA PHE A 273 -0.81 4.83 2.55
C PHE A 273 -2.25 5.22 2.93
N ILE A 274 -2.92 4.39 3.75
CA ILE A 274 -4.27 4.71 4.25
C ILE A 274 -4.21 5.90 5.22
N LYS A 275 -3.21 5.96 6.12
CA LYS A 275 -3.02 7.10 7.03
C LYS A 275 -2.85 8.41 6.25
N HIS A 276 -2.02 8.40 5.20
CA HIS A 276 -1.82 9.59 4.35
C HIS A 276 -3.11 10.07 3.69
N PHE A 277 -3.94 9.15 3.21
CA PHE A 277 -5.24 9.53 2.62
C PHE A 277 -6.17 10.22 3.60
N HIS A 278 -6.11 9.82 4.87
CA HIS A 278 -6.89 10.44 5.93
C HIS A 278 -6.28 11.77 6.38
N ALA A 279 -4.96 11.83 6.56
CA ALA A 279 -4.24 13.01 7.03
C ALA A 279 -4.19 14.18 6.02
N TYR A 280 -4.21 13.89 4.71
CA TYR A 280 -4.08 14.89 3.65
C TYR A 280 -5.26 14.83 2.66
N PRO A 281 -6.46 15.27 3.06
CA PRO A 281 -7.68 15.16 2.25
C PRO A 281 -7.62 15.86 0.90
N GLU A 282 -6.81 16.90 0.75
CA GLU A 282 -6.56 17.66 -0.48
C GLU A 282 -5.74 16.90 -1.53
N LEU A 283 -4.97 15.88 -1.10
CA LEU A 283 -4.20 14.99 -1.99
C LEU A 283 -5.02 13.78 -2.46
N ARG A 284 -6.27 13.62 -2.01
CA ARG A 284 -7.14 12.53 -2.45
C ARG A 284 -7.43 12.66 -3.95
N LYS A 285 -7.50 11.51 -4.65
CA LYS A 285 -7.86 11.47 -6.08
C LYS A 285 -9.15 12.24 -6.36
N GLY A 286 -9.15 13.02 -7.43
CA GLY A 286 -10.28 13.85 -7.82
C GLY A 286 -10.30 15.24 -7.17
N ARG A 287 -9.42 15.52 -6.20
CA ARG A 287 -9.23 16.87 -5.65
C ARG A 287 -8.32 17.71 -6.53
N GLU A 288 -8.41 19.03 -6.36
CA GLU A 288 -7.71 20.02 -7.19
C GLU A 288 -6.20 19.80 -7.24
N LEU A 289 -5.53 19.68 -6.09
CA LEU A 289 -4.08 19.47 -6.03
C LEU A 289 -3.67 18.15 -6.70
N SER A 290 -4.33 17.04 -6.36
CA SER A 290 -4.06 15.72 -6.95
C SER A 290 -4.28 15.72 -8.48
N ASN A 291 -5.37 16.33 -8.96
CA ASN A 291 -5.67 16.41 -10.40
C ASN A 291 -4.64 17.29 -11.14
N THR A 292 -4.27 18.43 -10.55
CA THR A 292 -3.29 19.35 -11.13
C THR A 292 -1.95 18.65 -11.31
N ILE A 293 -1.43 18.02 -10.24
CA ILE A 293 -0.18 17.24 -10.29
C ILE A 293 -0.28 16.11 -11.31
N SER A 294 -1.39 15.36 -11.31
CA SER A 294 -1.53 14.19 -12.20
C SER A 294 -1.65 14.54 -13.68
N SER A 295 -2.04 15.77 -14.01
CA SER A 295 -2.16 16.20 -15.41
C SER A 295 -0.81 16.43 -16.10
N ASP A 296 0.16 16.95 -15.35
CA ASP A 296 1.53 17.17 -15.82
C ASP A 296 2.46 17.26 -14.59
N VAL A 297 2.96 16.11 -14.14
CA VAL A 297 3.79 16.00 -12.94
C VAL A 297 5.02 16.90 -13.05
N ILE A 298 5.76 16.78 -14.16
CA ILE A 298 7.01 17.51 -14.36
C ILE A 298 6.72 19.01 -14.52
N GLY A 299 5.72 19.39 -15.31
CA GLY A 299 5.33 20.79 -15.50
C GLY A 299 4.85 21.45 -14.21
N PHE A 300 4.11 20.72 -13.36
CA PHE A 300 3.68 21.21 -12.06
C PHE A 300 4.86 21.62 -11.18
N PHE A 301 5.85 20.73 -10.99
CA PHE A 301 7.00 21.03 -10.15
C PHE A 301 7.94 22.07 -10.77
N LYS A 302 8.01 22.19 -12.10
CA LYS A 302 8.71 23.28 -12.78
C LYS A 302 8.00 24.64 -12.64
N GLY A 303 6.69 24.64 -12.44
CA GLY A 303 5.88 25.86 -12.38
C GLY A 303 6.16 26.70 -11.13
N ASN A 304 6.15 28.03 -11.29
CA ASN A 304 6.24 28.97 -10.15
C ASN A 304 4.91 29.14 -9.41
N THR A 305 3.79 28.73 -10.01
CA THR A 305 2.45 28.85 -9.44
C THR A 305 2.15 27.76 -8.40
N LYS A 306 2.98 26.73 -8.28
CA LYS A 306 2.79 25.61 -7.34
C LYS A 306 2.69 26.05 -5.88
N GLU A 307 3.43 27.10 -5.51
CA GLU A 307 3.42 27.69 -4.15
C GLU A 307 2.05 28.31 -3.79
N ASN A 308 1.22 28.63 -4.79
CA ASN A 308 -0.12 29.17 -4.58
C ASN A 308 -1.21 28.08 -4.52
N VAL A 309 -0.86 26.81 -4.77
CA VAL A 309 -1.82 25.71 -4.75
C VAL A 309 -1.99 25.21 -3.33
N SER A 310 -3.24 25.27 -2.84
CA SER A 310 -3.58 24.82 -1.48
C SER A 310 -3.11 23.39 -1.23
N GLY A 311 -2.36 23.18 -0.14
CA GLY A 311 -1.82 21.87 0.26
C GLY A 311 -0.42 21.55 -0.26
N PHE A 312 0.15 22.33 -1.20
CA PHE A 312 1.49 22.08 -1.71
C PHE A 312 2.58 22.19 -0.63
N ASN A 313 2.38 23.03 0.38
CA ASN A 313 3.26 23.16 1.53
C ASN A 313 3.47 21.83 2.28
N TYR A 314 2.48 20.94 2.31
CA TYR A 314 2.63 19.61 2.92
C TYR A 314 3.55 18.72 2.10
N VAL A 315 3.43 18.74 0.76
CA VAL A 315 4.34 18.03 -0.14
C VAL A 315 5.78 18.55 0.06
N LYS A 316 5.96 19.87 0.06
CA LYS A 316 7.27 20.49 0.28
C LYS A 316 7.88 20.11 1.63
N HIS A 317 7.08 20.13 2.71
CA HIS A 317 7.55 19.76 4.04
C HIS A 317 7.96 18.29 4.11
N GLN A 318 7.11 17.38 3.60
CA GLN A 318 7.32 15.93 3.64
C GLN A 318 8.63 15.51 2.96
N PHE A 319 9.01 16.18 1.86
CA PHE A 319 10.17 15.84 1.05
C PHE A 319 11.36 16.81 1.21
N SER A 320 11.31 17.72 2.18
CA SER A 320 12.33 18.77 2.37
C SER A 320 13.74 18.22 2.66
N ASN A 321 13.85 17.09 3.37
CA ASN A 321 15.12 16.47 3.76
C ASN A 321 15.46 15.22 2.93
N THR A 322 14.95 15.15 1.71
CA THR A 322 15.11 14.00 0.81
C THR A 322 16.00 14.35 -0.38
N SER A 323 16.54 13.34 -1.05
CA SER A 323 17.35 13.53 -2.27
C SER A 323 16.56 14.12 -3.45
N ILE A 324 15.22 14.09 -3.38
CA ILE A 324 14.32 14.69 -4.37
C ILE A 324 13.88 16.12 -4.02
N SER A 325 14.36 16.72 -2.93
CA SER A 325 14.00 18.09 -2.51
C SER A 325 14.17 19.13 -3.64
N GLU A 326 15.29 19.06 -4.38
CA GLU A 326 15.55 19.93 -5.54
C GLU A 326 14.47 19.79 -6.64
N PHE A 327 13.98 18.57 -6.86
CA PHE A 327 12.87 18.32 -7.79
C PHE A 327 11.59 18.99 -7.34
N ILE A 328 11.27 18.92 -6.05
CA ILE A 328 10.06 19.55 -5.51
C ILE A 328 10.10 21.07 -5.70
N GLU A 329 11.28 21.67 -5.56
CA GLU A 329 11.46 23.13 -5.67
C GLU A 329 11.55 23.62 -7.12
N SER A 330 12.25 22.89 -8.00
CA SER A 330 12.63 23.36 -9.33
C SER A 330 12.05 22.53 -10.49
N GLY A 331 11.50 21.36 -10.21
CA GLY A 331 11.08 20.37 -11.20
C GLY A 331 12.23 19.70 -11.95
N SER A 332 13.46 19.78 -11.41
CA SER A 332 14.66 19.14 -11.95
C SER A 332 15.48 18.51 -10.83
N ILE A 333 16.20 17.44 -11.14
CA ILE A 333 17.22 16.85 -10.26
C ILE A 333 18.57 17.04 -10.94
N GLY A 334 19.56 17.50 -10.16
CA GLY A 334 20.95 17.57 -10.61
C GLY A 334 21.61 16.20 -10.73
N PHE A 335 22.87 16.13 -10.31
CA PHE A 335 23.63 14.89 -10.38
C PHE A 335 23.15 13.87 -9.33
N VAL A 336 22.81 12.66 -9.77
CA VAL A 336 22.34 11.57 -8.90
C VAL A 336 23.49 10.62 -8.59
N GLN A 337 23.87 10.53 -7.31
CA GLN A 337 24.85 9.55 -6.82
C GLN A 337 24.21 8.19 -6.57
N ASP A 338 23.01 8.18 -5.97
CA ASP A 338 22.30 6.97 -5.59
C ASP A 338 20.92 6.93 -6.26
N TYR A 339 20.88 6.31 -7.44
CA TYR A 339 19.64 6.14 -8.20
C TYR A 339 18.59 5.34 -7.41
N ARG A 340 19.00 4.43 -6.53
CA ARG A 340 18.07 3.60 -5.77
C ARG A 340 17.22 4.46 -4.84
N THR A 341 17.89 5.24 -3.99
CA THR A 341 17.25 6.13 -3.03
C THR A 341 16.37 7.16 -3.75
N VAL A 342 16.86 7.75 -4.85
CA VAL A 342 16.07 8.74 -5.60
C VAL A 342 14.82 8.11 -6.25
N ILE A 343 14.91 6.90 -6.82
CA ILE A 343 13.76 6.18 -7.39
C ILE A 343 12.73 5.84 -6.30
N GLU A 344 13.20 5.40 -5.13
CA GLU A 344 12.35 5.08 -3.98
C GLU A 344 11.61 6.32 -3.47
N GLU A 345 12.31 7.45 -3.34
CA GLU A 345 11.73 8.72 -2.90
C GLU A 345 10.78 9.32 -3.93
N LEU A 346 11.09 9.29 -5.23
CA LEU A 346 10.16 9.72 -6.29
C LEU A 346 8.91 8.83 -6.33
N SER A 347 9.08 7.53 -6.12
CA SER A 347 7.93 6.62 -6.00
C SER A 347 7.07 6.96 -4.78
N SER A 348 7.70 7.32 -3.67
CA SER A 348 7.01 7.73 -2.45
C SER A 348 6.32 9.08 -2.61
N LEU A 349 6.90 10.01 -3.38
CA LEU A 349 6.23 11.25 -3.82
C LEU A 349 4.96 10.92 -4.61
N PHE A 350 5.04 10.02 -5.59
CA PHE A 350 3.88 9.62 -6.39
C PHE A 350 2.79 8.98 -5.54
N ASP A 351 3.17 8.17 -4.55
CA ASP A 351 2.23 7.62 -3.58
C ASP A 351 1.57 8.74 -2.77
N PHE A 352 2.36 9.69 -2.25
CA PHE A 352 1.89 10.81 -1.44
C PHE A 352 0.89 11.71 -2.18
N VAL A 353 1.16 12.01 -3.46
CA VAL A 353 0.29 12.85 -4.30
C VAL A 353 -0.80 12.08 -5.05
N ASN A 354 -0.92 10.78 -4.79
CA ASN A 354 -1.87 9.85 -5.43
C ASN A 354 -1.74 9.74 -6.96
N PHE A 355 -0.54 9.93 -7.50
CA PHE A 355 -0.26 9.79 -8.92
C PHE A 355 -0.16 8.31 -9.32
N GLU A 356 -1.01 7.87 -10.26
CA GLU A 356 -1.04 6.49 -10.78
C GLU A 356 -1.07 5.41 -9.66
N THR A 357 -1.71 5.70 -8.54
CA THR A 357 -1.87 4.75 -7.42
C THR A 357 -3.12 3.88 -7.60
N GLU A 358 -3.35 2.93 -6.69
CA GLU A 358 -4.66 2.26 -6.58
C GLU A 358 -5.69 3.17 -5.90
N HIS A 359 -6.99 2.84 -6.01
CA HIS A 359 -8.00 3.49 -5.18
C HIS A 359 -7.95 2.93 -3.77
N ILE A 360 -8.03 3.81 -2.77
CA ILE A 360 -7.98 3.43 -1.36
C ILE A 360 -9.33 2.84 -0.95
N LYS A 361 -9.32 1.51 -0.88
CA LYS A 361 -10.40 0.63 -0.40
C LYS A 361 -9.71 -0.59 0.22
N LEU A 362 -10.23 -1.17 1.30
CA LEU A 362 -9.68 -2.42 1.85
C LEU A 362 -9.65 -3.55 0.82
N SER A 363 -10.63 -3.59 -0.09
CA SER A 363 -10.64 -4.54 -1.20
C SER A 363 -9.38 -4.48 -2.06
N ASN A 364 -8.70 -3.33 -2.06
CA ASN A 364 -7.47 -3.07 -2.81
C ASN A 364 -6.21 -3.09 -1.94
N ILE A 365 -6.29 -3.34 -0.63
CA ILE A 365 -5.09 -3.36 0.25
C ILE A 365 -4.02 -4.30 -0.28
N LYS A 366 -4.40 -5.50 -0.76
CA LYS A 366 -3.43 -6.44 -1.34
C LYS A 366 -2.71 -5.85 -2.56
N LYS A 367 -3.38 -5.02 -3.36
CA LYS A 367 -2.81 -4.35 -4.52
C LYS A 367 -1.93 -3.16 -4.13
N ILE A 368 -2.34 -2.40 -3.13
CA ILE A 368 -1.56 -1.30 -2.54
C ILE A 368 -0.29 -1.85 -1.87
N ALA A 369 -0.42 -2.95 -1.13
CA ALA A 369 0.69 -3.69 -0.56
C ALA A 369 1.67 -4.18 -1.65
N SER A 370 1.16 -4.72 -2.76
CA SER A 370 2.02 -5.19 -3.85
C SER A 370 2.71 -4.07 -4.64
N SER A 371 2.14 -2.87 -4.72
CA SER A 371 2.80 -1.74 -5.42
C SER A 371 4.08 -1.26 -4.74
N TYR A 372 4.41 -1.76 -3.55
CA TYR A 372 5.75 -1.63 -3.00
C TYR A 372 6.80 -2.29 -3.90
N ARG A 373 6.51 -3.51 -4.39
CA ARG A 373 7.47 -4.28 -5.19
C ARG A 373 7.69 -3.66 -6.56
N ASP A 374 6.70 -2.91 -7.07
CA ASP A 374 6.85 -2.06 -8.25
C ASP A 374 8.07 -1.13 -8.13
N LYS A 375 8.33 -0.55 -6.96
CA LYS A 375 9.52 0.29 -6.69
C LYS A 375 10.80 -0.49 -6.95
N ALA A 376 10.86 -1.72 -6.48
CA ALA A 376 12.01 -2.60 -6.72
C ALA A 376 12.18 -2.94 -8.21
N HIS A 377 11.11 -3.11 -8.99
CA HIS A 377 11.23 -3.28 -10.45
C HIS A 377 11.83 -2.04 -11.12
N LEU A 378 11.44 -0.83 -10.70
CA LEU A 378 12.02 0.42 -11.19
C LEU A 378 13.51 0.53 -10.84
N GLU A 379 13.86 0.24 -9.59
CA GLU A 379 15.25 0.24 -9.10
C GLU A 379 16.14 -0.75 -9.87
N HIS A 380 15.62 -1.91 -10.29
CA HIS A 380 16.45 -2.89 -10.99
C HIS A 380 16.47 -2.69 -12.51
N ALA A 381 15.46 -2.04 -13.07
CA ALA A 381 15.37 -1.86 -14.51
C ALA A 381 16.18 -0.68 -15.05
N TYR A 382 16.58 0.31 -14.23
CA TYR A 382 17.20 1.56 -14.72
C TYR A 382 18.56 1.38 -15.43
N ILE A 383 19.28 0.28 -15.20
CA ILE A 383 20.55 -0.01 -15.90
C ILE A 383 20.33 -0.73 -17.24
N CYS A 384 19.10 -1.12 -17.55
CA CYS A 384 18.76 -1.89 -18.74
C CYS A 384 18.40 -0.98 -19.92
N ASP A 385 18.48 -1.50 -21.14
CA ASP A 385 18.04 -0.78 -22.34
C ASP A 385 16.51 -0.68 -22.41
N TYR A 386 15.81 -1.72 -21.94
CA TYR A 386 14.35 -1.78 -21.93
C TYR A 386 13.81 -2.29 -20.60
N PHE A 387 12.69 -1.70 -20.18
CA PHE A 387 11.83 -2.23 -19.13
C PHE A 387 10.48 -2.65 -19.74
N VAL A 388 10.13 -3.93 -19.60
CA VAL A 388 8.92 -4.50 -20.20
C VAL A 388 7.90 -4.85 -19.13
N THR A 389 6.74 -4.20 -19.19
CA THR A 389 5.59 -4.45 -18.30
C THR A 389 4.27 -4.21 -19.04
N GLU A 390 3.24 -4.99 -18.71
CA GLU A 390 1.87 -4.76 -19.14
C GLU A 390 1.05 -3.93 -18.14
N ASP A 391 1.61 -3.61 -16.97
CA ASP A 391 0.95 -2.73 -16.00
C ASP A 391 1.04 -1.27 -16.47
N THR A 392 -0.10 -0.69 -16.81
CA THR A 392 -0.21 0.71 -17.29
C THR A 392 0.25 1.72 -16.25
N ARG A 393 -0.04 1.50 -14.96
CA ARG A 393 0.32 2.45 -13.90
C ARG A 393 1.81 2.43 -13.65
N LEU A 394 2.38 1.23 -13.53
CA LEU A 394 3.83 1.05 -13.40
C LEU A 394 4.57 1.64 -14.60
N LYS A 395 4.05 1.42 -15.81
CA LYS A 395 4.59 1.99 -17.04
C LYS A 395 4.61 3.52 -17.03
N ASN A 396 3.52 4.16 -16.61
CA ASN A 396 3.44 5.62 -16.53
C ASN A 396 4.38 6.19 -15.47
N ARG A 397 4.44 5.56 -14.29
CA ARG A 397 5.35 5.95 -13.21
C ARG A 397 6.82 5.81 -13.63
N ALA A 398 7.17 4.68 -14.24
CA ALA A 398 8.53 4.42 -14.73
C ALA A 398 8.99 5.45 -15.76
N LYS A 399 8.12 5.80 -16.72
CA LYS A 399 8.44 6.79 -17.76
C LYS A 399 8.79 8.15 -17.16
N ILE A 400 7.96 8.63 -16.24
CA ILE A 400 8.19 9.93 -15.60
C ILE A 400 9.43 9.90 -14.71
N ILE A 401 9.61 8.86 -13.89
CA ILE A 401 10.80 8.72 -13.04
C ILE A 401 12.07 8.69 -13.89
N TYR A 402 12.11 7.90 -14.96
CA TYR A 402 13.28 7.83 -15.83
C TYR A 402 13.53 9.12 -16.60
N GLU A 403 12.47 9.84 -16.98
CA GLU A 403 12.59 11.18 -17.57
C GLU A 403 13.19 12.19 -16.60
N ILE A 404 12.71 12.25 -15.34
CA ILE A 404 13.24 13.11 -14.29
C ILE A 404 14.74 12.84 -14.06
N LEU A 405 15.13 11.57 -14.08
CA LEU A 405 16.49 11.12 -13.76
C LEU A 405 17.43 11.06 -14.98
N GLY A 406 16.93 11.36 -16.19
CA GLY A 406 17.70 11.21 -17.44
C GLY A 406 18.15 9.77 -17.72
N VAL A 407 17.43 8.78 -17.19
CA VAL A 407 17.68 7.35 -17.41
C VAL A 407 17.29 6.99 -18.85
N LYS A 408 18.15 6.23 -19.54
CA LYS A 408 17.97 5.88 -20.97
C LYS A 408 17.09 4.65 -21.20
N THR A 409 16.67 3.96 -20.15
CA THR A 409 15.82 2.78 -20.23
C THR A 409 14.48 3.10 -20.87
N HIS A 410 14.14 2.39 -21.95
CA HIS A 410 12.85 2.54 -22.62
C HIS A 410 11.78 1.64 -21.97
N VAL A 411 10.73 2.26 -21.43
CA VAL A 411 9.60 1.56 -20.81
C VAL A 411 8.52 1.24 -21.84
N ILE A 412 8.30 -0.05 -22.11
CA ILE A 412 7.46 -0.51 -23.22
C ILE A 412 6.55 -1.68 -22.83
N GLY A 413 5.48 -1.91 -23.59
CA GLY A 413 4.71 -3.16 -23.51
C GLY A 413 5.29 -4.29 -24.37
N ILE A 414 4.76 -5.50 -24.20
CA ILE A 414 5.08 -6.72 -24.95
C ILE A 414 4.87 -6.51 -26.45
N ASN A 415 3.78 -5.86 -26.86
CA ASN A 415 3.50 -5.62 -28.28
C ASN A 415 4.52 -4.68 -28.93
N GLU A 416 4.97 -3.66 -28.20
CA GLU A 416 6.03 -2.76 -28.64
C GLU A 416 7.37 -3.47 -28.68
N LEU A 417 7.67 -4.30 -27.66
CA LEU A 417 8.85 -5.15 -27.66
C LEU A 417 8.86 -6.05 -28.89
N LYS A 418 7.77 -6.76 -29.20
CA LYS A 418 7.68 -7.64 -30.37
C LYS A 418 7.94 -6.90 -31.68
N LYS A 419 7.55 -5.63 -31.78
CA LYS A 419 7.87 -4.77 -32.94
C LYS A 419 9.36 -4.43 -32.99
N ASN A 420 9.96 -4.05 -31.86
CA ASN A 420 11.39 -3.72 -31.75
C ASN A 420 12.30 -4.94 -31.94
N LEU A 421 11.77 -6.14 -31.71
CA LEU A 421 12.49 -7.39 -31.93
C LEU A 421 12.49 -7.79 -33.41
N LYS A 422 11.52 -7.37 -34.23
CA LYS A 422 11.49 -7.61 -35.69
C LYS A 422 12.58 -6.81 -36.38
#